data_AF-B7PR44-F1
#
_entry.id   AF-B7PR44-F1
#
_cell.length_a   1.000
_cell.length_b   1.000
_cell.length_c   1.000
_cell.angle_alpha   90.00
_cell.angle_beta   90.00
_cell.angle_gamma   90.00
#
_symmetry.space_group_name_H-M   'P 1'
#
loop_
_entity.id
_entity.type
_entity.pdbx_description
1 polymer ?
#
loop_
_entity_poly.entity_id
_entity_poly.type
_entity_poly.pdbx_seq_one_letter_code
_entity_poly.pdbx_strand_id
1 'polypeptide(L)' 'YNQLWQLLEPAAILESGPLRASVRVKFAVGARSTVTQTIVVDAVHPYVRFDTEVDWHEDHKFLKVCFHLQQNISS' A
#
# COMPACT_ATOMS: atom_id res chain seq x y z
N TYR A 1 -2.07 9.93 20.29
CA TYR A 1 -2.85 8.70 20.12
C TYR A 1 -2.21 7.91 19.00
N ASN A 2 -1.50 6.83 19.32
CA ASN A 2 -0.83 6.00 18.31
C ASN A 2 -1.91 5.30 17.48
N GLN A 3 -2.06 5.72 16.23
CA GLN A 3 -2.90 5.06 15.26
C GLN A 3 -2.20 3.75 14.86
N LEU A 4 -2.47 2.67 15.58
CA LEU A 4 -1.98 1.34 15.23
C LEU A 4 -2.76 0.92 13.98
N TRP A 5 -2.09 0.95 12.83
CA TRP A 5 -2.59 0.32 11.62
C TRP A 5 -2.79 -1.16 11.90
N GLN A 6 -4.03 -1.61 11.94
CA GLN A 6 -4.32 -3.02 12.12
C GLN A 6 -4.28 -3.71 10.75
N LEU A 7 -3.36 -4.64 10.59
CA LEU A 7 -3.34 -5.54 9.44
C LEU A 7 -4.60 -6.41 9.49
N LEU A 8 -5.42 -6.36 8.43
CA LEU A 8 -6.65 -7.13 8.32
C LEU A 8 -6.41 -8.40 7.52
N GLU A 9 -5.70 -8.27 6.40
CA GLU A 9 -5.27 -9.39 5.58
C GLU A 9 -3.76 -9.24 5.32
N PRO A 10 -2.97 -10.29 5.63
CA PRO A 10 -1.54 -10.27 5.33
C PRO A 10 -1.29 -10.16 3.83
N ALA A 11 -0.08 -9.72 3.49
CA ALA A 11 0.35 -9.62 2.11
C ALA A 11 0.17 -10.98 1.39
N ALA A 12 -0.60 -10.98 0.31
CA ALA A 12 -0.87 -12.15 -0.52
C ALA A 12 -0.37 -11.89 -1.94
N ILE A 13 0.33 -12.86 -2.51
CA ILE A 13 0.77 -12.82 -3.90
C ILE A 13 -0.46 -13.01 -4.79
N LEU A 14 -0.69 -12.07 -5.72
CA LEU A 14 -1.72 -12.20 -6.75
C LEU A 14 -1.15 -12.72 -8.07
N GLU A 15 0.10 -12.33 -8.38
CA GLU A 15 0.80 -12.73 -9.60
C GLU A 15 2.30 -12.89 -9.31
N SER A 16 2.91 -13.93 -9.87
CA SER A 16 4.34 -14.25 -9.72
C SER A 16 4.96 -14.65 -11.07
N GLY A 17 4.57 -13.95 -12.13
CA GLY A 17 5.05 -14.19 -13.49
C GLY A 17 6.40 -13.50 -13.79
N PRO A 18 7.05 -13.87 -14.91
CA PRO A 18 8.34 -13.29 -15.31
C PRO A 18 8.23 -11.84 -15.79
N LEU A 19 7.06 -11.43 -16.28
CA LEU A 19 6.81 -10.06 -16.77
C LEU A 19 6.22 -9.15 -15.70
N ARG A 20 5.52 -9.74 -14.72
CA ARG A 20 4.79 -8.99 -13.72
C ARG A 20 4.67 -9.81 -12.43
N ALA A 21 4.91 -9.13 -11.33
CA ALA A 21 4.62 -9.63 -9.99
C ALA A 21 3.71 -8.65 -9.28
N SER A 22 2.77 -9.16 -8.49
CA SER A 22 1.90 -8.31 -7.68
C SER A 22 1.55 -8.93 -6.34
N VAL A 23 1.41 -8.06 -5.34
CA VAL A 23 1.05 -8.42 -3.97
C VAL A 23 -0.08 -7.50 -3.51
N ARG A 24 -1.07 -8.06 -2.83
CA ARG A 24 -2.16 -7.32 -2.19
C ARG A 24 -2.04 -7.37 -0.68
N VAL A 25 -2.32 -6.26 -0.03
CA VAL A 25 -2.42 -6.15 1.42
C VAL A 25 -3.68 -5.37 1.77
N LYS A 26 -4.29 -5.71 2.92
CA LYS A 26 -5.44 -4.98 3.44
C LYS A 26 -5.22 -4.62 4.90
N PHE A 27 -5.47 -3.36 5.23
CA PHE A 27 -5.31 -2.86 6.59
C PHE A 27 -6.40 -1.84 6.94
N ALA A 28 -6.71 -1.74 8.23
CA ALA A 28 -7.62 -0.74 8.75
C ALA A 28 -6.95 0.63 8.73
N VAL A 29 -7.70 1.64 8.34
CA VAL A 29 -7.35 3.05 8.48
C VAL A 29 -8.38 3.73 9.36
N GLY A 30 -7.97 4.16 10.55
CA GLY A 30 -8.95 4.63 11.54
C GLY A 30 -9.78 3.48 12.12
N ALA A 31 -11.00 3.79 12.54
CA ALA A 31 -11.85 2.86 13.29
C ALA A 31 -12.88 2.15 12.41
N ARG A 32 -13.28 2.76 11.30
CA ARG A 32 -14.37 2.30 10.43
C ARG A 32 -13.98 2.22 8.95
N SER A 33 -12.75 2.57 8.60
CA SER A 33 -12.31 2.57 7.20
C SER A 33 -11.21 1.56 6.96
N THR A 34 -11.10 1.11 5.72
CA THR A 34 -10.08 0.15 5.31
C THR A 34 -9.42 0.57 4.01
N VAL A 35 -8.18 0.13 3.83
CA VAL A 35 -7.44 0.29 2.59
C VAL A 35 -7.04 -1.08 2.07
N THR A 36 -7.33 -1.33 0.81
CA THR A 36 -6.78 -2.45 0.05
C THR A 36 -5.78 -1.88 -0.95
N GLN A 37 -4.52 -2.31 -0.87
CA GLN A 37 -3.48 -1.84 -1.78
C GLN A 37 -2.91 -3.03 -2.56
N THR A 38 -2.85 -2.90 -3.88
CA THR A 38 -2.17 -3.84 -4.77
C THR A 38 -0.90 -3.17 -5.28
N ILE A 39 0.25 -3.77 -4.95
CA ILE A 39 1.58 -3.30 -5.35
C ILE A 39 1.99 -4.13 -6.55
N VAL A 40 2.31 -3.46 -7.66
CA VAL A 40 2.65 -4.10 -8.92
C VAL A 40 4.04 -3.67 -9.37
N VAL A 41 4.85 -4.67 -9.73
CA VAL A 41 6.14 -4.49 -10.40
C VAL A 41 6.07 -5.17 -11.76
N ASP A 42 6.48 -4.45 -12.79
CA ASP A 42 6.38 -4.89 -14.18
C ASP A 42 7.76 -4.76 -14.84
N ALA A 43 8.13 -5.73 -15.66
CA ALA A 43 9.46 -5.82 -16.25
C ALA A 43 9.74 -4.73 -17.30
N VAL A 44 8.70 -4.09 -17.85
CA VAL A 44 8.86 -3.12 -18.94
C VAL A 44 8.70 -1.67 -18.50
N HIS A 45 8.42 -1.41 -17.21
CA HIS A 45 8.22 -0.05 -16.68
C HIS A 45 9.21 0.26 -15.54
N PRO A 46 9.85 1.45 -15.53
CA PRO A 46 10.84 1.82 -14.51
C PRO A 46 10.20 2.38 -13.22
N TYR A 47 8.99 1.94 -12.87
CA TYR A 47 8.27 2.41 -11.69
C TYR A 47 7.49 1.28 -11.01
N VAL A 48 7.27 1.45 -9.70
CA VAL A 48 6.37 0.59 -8.91
C VAL A 48 4.98 1.24 -8.91
N ARG A 49 3.95 0.46 -9.24
CA ARG A 49 2.56 0.94 -9.22
C ARG A 49 1.87 0.52 -7.92
N PHE A 50 1.12 1.44 -7.34
CA PHE A 50 0.31 1.22 -6.13
C PHE A 50 -1.16 1.49 -6.47
N ASP A 51 -1.91 0.43 -6.75
CA ASP A 51 -3.35 0.52 -6.96
C ASP A 51 -4.02 0.49 -5.58
N THR A 52 -4.60 1.62 -5.15
CA THR A 52 -5.14 1.79 -3.80
C THR A 52 -6.65 1.98 -3.85
N GLU A 53 -7.37 1.07 -3.21
CA GLU A 53 -8.81 1.14 -3.00
C GLU A 53 -9.07 1.46 -1.53
N VAL A 54 -9.95 2.43 -1.28
CA VAL A 54 -10.25 2.93 0.07
C VAL A 54 -11.74 2.81 0.31
N ASP A 55 -12.11 2.04 1.32
CA ASP A 55 -13.45 2.00 1.85
C ASP A 55 -13.55 2.98 3.02
N TRP A 56 -14.12 4.16 2.76
CA TRP A 56 -14.04 5.33 3.65
C TRP A 56 -15.36 5.63 4.37
N HIS A 57 -15.31 5.56 5.69
CA HIS A 57 -16.43 5.80 6.62
C HIS A 57 -16.02 6.66 7.82
N GLU A 58 -14.95 7.46 7.69
CA GLU A 58 -14.56 8.44 8.72
C GLU A 58 -15.11 9.84 8.41
N ASP A 59 -15.54 10.54 9.46
CA ASP A 59 -16.00 11.92 9.36
C ASP A 59 -14.83 12.88 9.65
N HIS A 60 -14.70 13.92 8.82
CA HIS A 60 -13.72 15.01 9.00
C HIS A 60 -12.26 14.56 9.14
N LYS A 61 -11.87 13.44 8.51
CA LYS A 61 -10.47 12.97 8.44
C LYS A 61 -9.95 13.05 7.00
N PHE A 62 -8.62 13.12 6.87
CA PHE A 62 -7.93 13.05 5.59
C PHE A 62 -7.02 11.84 5.56
N LEU A 63 -7.03 11.11 4.45
CA LEU A 63 -6.05 10.07 4.18
C LEU A 63 -4.87 10.67 3.42
N LYS A 64 -3.66 10.48 3.95
CA LYS A 64 -2.41 10.90 3.31
C LYS A 64 -1.50 9.69 3.11
N VAL A 65 -0.90 9.59 1.93
CA VAL A 65 0.20 8.65 1.67
C VAL A 65 1.54 9.37 1.77
N CYS A 66 2.53 8.73 2.38
CA CYS A 66 3.88 9.25 2.52
C CYS A 66 4.88 8.12 2.25
N PHE A 67 5.81 8.33 1.32
CA PHE A 67 6.90 7.40 1.06
C PHE A 67 8.18 7.97 1.66
N HIS A 68 8.75 7.26 2.63
CA HIS A 68 10.05 7.60 3.20
C HIS A 68 11.13 6.97 2.33
N LEU A 69 11.95 7.80 1.69
CA LEU A 69 13.09 7.35 0.90
C LEU A 69 14.35 7.45 1.76
N GLN A 70 15.00 6.33 2.03
CA GLN A 70 16.33 6.34 2.62
C GLN A 70 17.35 6.59 1.51
N GLN A 71 17.85 7.82 1.40
CA GLN A 71 18.95 8.13 0.50
C GLN A 71 20.27 7.90 1.23
N ASN A 72 21.11 7.01 0.71
CA ASN A 72 22.49 6.88 1.14
C ASN A 72 23.35 7.71 0.18
N ILE A 73 23.67 8.95 0.55
CA ILE A 73 24.51 9.82 -0.26
C ILE A 73 25.95 9.65 0.23
N SER A 74 26.68 8.73 -0.37
CA SER A 74 28.13 8.67 -0.23
C SER A 74 28.74 9.70 -1.19
N SER A 75 29.35 10.75 -0.62
CA SER A 75 30.20 11.71 -1.33
C SER A 75 31.57 11.14 -1.64
#